data_AF-A0A6L7M3A4-F1
#
_entry.id   AF-A0A6L7M3A4-F1
#
_cell.length_a   1.000
_cell.length_b   1.000
_cell.length_c   1.000
_cell.angle_alpha   90.00
_cell.angle_beta   90.00
_cell.angle_gamma   90.00
#
_symmetry.space_group_name_H-M   'P 1'
#
loop_
_entity.id
_entity.type
_entity.pdbx_description
1 polymer ?
#
loop_
_entity_poly.entity_id
_entity_poly.type
_entity_poly.pdbx_seq_one_letter_code
_entity_poly.pdbx_strand_id
1 'polypeptide(L)'
;MDTLCRDCGERPRPDAEACPACGSGRIVRHQELHGLAIAHLDCDAFYATIEKRDRPELRDVPVIVGGRHRGVVAACCYIARNYGVHSAMPMFQALRACPQATVIQPDMAK
;
A
#
# COMPACT_ATOMS: atom_id res chain seq x y z
N MET A 1 13.41 -30.79 6.95
CA MET A 1 13.56 -29.83 5.84
C MET A 1 12.19 -29.22 5.64
N ASP A 2 12.06 -27.91 5.82
CA ASP A 2 10.77 -27.25 5.73
C ASP A 2 10.33 -27.15 4.27
N THR A 3 9.02 -27.12 4.04
CA THR A 3 8.48 -26.95 2.69
C THR A 3 7.37 -25.91 2.62
N LEU A 4 7.24 -25.30 1.44
CA LEU A 4 6.24 -24.30 1.15
C LEU A 4 5.78 -24.43 -0.30
N CYS A 5 4.47 -24.48 -0.49
CA CYS A 5 3.89 -24.32 -1.81
C CYS A 5 3.97 -22.86 -2.23
N ARG A 6 4.64 -22.56 -3.35
CA ARG A 6 4.79 -21.17 -3.83
C ARG A 6 3.51 -20.52 -4.32
N ASP A 7 2.48 -21.32 -4.58
CA ASP A 7 1.26 -20.81 -5.22
C ASP A 7 0.16 -20.50 -4.19
N CYS A 8 0.08 -21.26 -3.10
CA CYS A 8 -0.94 -21.06 -2.07
C CYS A 8 -0.39 -20.85 -0.65
N GLY A 9 0.92 -21.01 -0.43
CA GLY A 9 1.53 -20.85 0.89
C GLY A 9 1.30 -22.00 1.88
N GLU A 10 0.59 -23.06 1.47
CA GLU A 10 0.44 -24.28 2.27
C GLU A 10 1.81 -24.90 2.58
N ARG A 11 1.88 -25.69 3.65
CA ARG A 11 3.11 -26.37 4.10
C ARG A 11 2.98 -27.89 3.94
N PRO A 12 3.23 -28.42 2.74
CA PRO A 12 3.21 -29.86 2.52
C PRO A 12 4.20 -30.60 3.43
N ARG A 13 4.01 -31.91 3.55
CA ARG A 13 5.05 -32.76 4.14
C ARG A 13 6.31 -32.75 3.27
N PRO A 14 7.51 -32.96 3.85
CA PRO A 14 8.77 -32.92 3.09
C PRO A 14 8.85 -33.86 1.89
N ASP A 15 8.14 -34.98 1.96
CA ASP A 15 8.03 -36.03 0.94
C ASP A 15 6.90 -35.80 -0.08
N ALA A 16 6.08 -34.76 0.07
CA ALA A 16 4.96 -34.51 -0.83
C ALA A 16 5.43 -34.09 -2.24
N GLU A 17 5.02 -34.85 -3.26
CA GLU A 17 5.31 -34.53 -4.67
C GLU A 17 4.45 -33.37 -5.20
N ALA A 18 3.28 -33.14 -4.59
CA ALA A 18 2.35 -32.06 -4.93
C ALA A 18 1.70 -31.47 -3.67
N CYS A 19 1.27 -30.22 -3.77
CA CYS A 19 0.60 -29.52 -2.68
C CYS A 19 -0.80 -30.13 -2.43
N PRO A 20 -1.12 -30.56 -1.20
CA PRO A 20 -2.41 -31.18 -0.91
C PRO A 20 -3.60 -30.20 -1.01
N ALA A 21 -3.35 -28.89 -0.92
CA ALA A 21 -4.39 -27.86 -0.96
C ALA A 21 -4.75 -27.42 -2.39
N CYS A 22 -3.76 -27.30 -3.29
CA CYS A 22 -3.98 -26.74 -4.64
C CYS A 22 -3.47 -27.63 -5.79
N GLY A 23 -2.88 -28.80 -5.49
CA GLY A 23 -2.32 -29.71 -6.50
C GLY A 23 -1.04 -29.23 -7.17
N SER A 24 -0.53 -28.04 -6.83
CA SER A 24 0.69 -27.51 -7.43
C SER A 24 1.94 -28.33 -7.08
N GLY A 25 2.78 -28.61 -8.07
CA GLY A 25 4.12 -29.19 -7.88
C GLY A 25 5.20 -28.16 -7.51
N ARG A 26 4.87 -26.86 -7.42
CA ARG A 26 5.83 -25.77 -7.12
C ARG A 26 6.13 -25.69 -5.63
N ILE A 27 6.74 -26.74 -5.09
CA ILE A 27 7.09 -26.87 -3.67
C ILE A 27 8.57 -26.54 -3.48
N VAL A 28 8.85 -25.51 -2.68
CA VAL A 28 10.22 -25.16 -2.25
C VAL A 28 10.55 -25.94 -1.00
N ARG A 29 11.81 -26.37 -0.88
CA ARG A 29 12.34 -27.05 0.29
C ARG A 29 13.59 -26.31 0.76
N HIS A 30 13.64 -25.94 2.03
CA HIS A 30 14.84 -25.32 2.62
C HIS A 30 14.87 -25.60 4.11
N GLN A 31 16.06 -25.73 4.70
CA GLN A 31 16.17 -26.00 6.15
C GLN A 31 15.77 -24.80 7.00
N GLU A 32 15.97 -23.60 6.49
CA GLU A 32 15.69 -22.34 7.20
C GLU A 32 14.46 -21.61 6.64
N LEU A 33 13.58 -22.30 5.92
CA LEU A 33 12.48 -21.67 5.18
C LEU A 33 11.55 -20.83 6.08
N HIS A 34 11.43 -21.23 7.35
CA HIS A 34 10.70 -20.51 8.39
C HIS A 34 11.61 -19.95 9.49
N GLY A 35 12.93 -20.02 9.30
CA GLY A 35 13.94 -19.54 10.27
C GLY A 35 14.29 -18.06 10.11
N LEU A 36 13.92 -17.45 8.98
CA LEU A 36 14.14 -16.03 8.72
C LEU A 36 12.95 -15.18 9.16
N ALA A 37 13.23 -14.01 9.73
CA ALA A 37 12.20 -13.03 10.06
C ALA A 37 11.68 -12.33 8.79
N ILE A 38 10.38 -12.07 8.73
CA ILE A 38 9.74 -11.27 7.68
C ILE A 38 9.33 -9.94 8.29
N ALA A 39 9.76 -8.84 7.68
CA ALA A 39 9.34 -7.49 8.04
C ALA A 39 8.51 -6.88 6.91
N HIS A 40 7.37 -6.28 7.26
CA HIS A 40 6.55 -5.47 6.35
C HIS A 40 6.78 -3.99 6.65
N LEU A 41 7.09 -3.22 5.62
CA LEU A 41 7.30 -1.78 5.72
C LEU A 41 6.23 -1.09 4.88
N ASP A 42 5.48 -0.19 5.51
CA ASP A 42 4.49 0.67 4.86
C ASP A 42 4.83 2.13 5.18
N CYS A 43 4.86 2.97 4.14
CA CYS A 43 5.19 4.38 4.29
C CYS A 43 3.91 5.19 4.53
N ASP A 44 3.82 5.78 5.71
CA ASP A 44 2.69 6.59 6.14
C ASP A 44 2.37 7.74 5.18
N ALA A 45 1.16 7.68 4.59
CA ALA A 45 0.64 8.69 3.67
C ALA A 45 1.66 9.13 2.59
N PHE A 46 2.45 8.17 2.08
CA PHE A 46 3.72 8.38 1.39
C PHE A 46 3.80 9.63 0.50
N TYR A 47 2.99 9.73 -0.57
CA TYR A 47 3.06 10.88 -1.48
C TYR A 47 2.72 12.21 -0.82
N ALA A 48 1.73 12.24 0.09
CA ALA A 48 1.38 13.46 0.80
C ALA A 48 2.47 13.86 1.82
N THR A 49 3.15 12.88 2.43
CA THR A 49 4.26 13.12 3.35
C THR A 49 5.47 13.71 2.62
N ILE A 50 5.78 13.24 1.41
CA ILE A 50 6.83 13.82 0.56
C ILE A 50 6.51 15.28 0.24
N GLU A 51 5.28 15.58 -0.18
CA GLU A 51 4.89 16.96 -0.48
C GLU A 51 4.95 17.88 0.75
N LYS A 52 4.57 17.40 1.95
CA LYS A 52 4.69 18.17 3.20
C LYS A 52 6.13 18.35 3.67
N ARG A 53 7.02 17.41 3.37
CA ARG A 53 8.46 17.52 3.66
C ARG A 53 9.07 18.64 2.82
N ASP A 54 8.76 18.66 1.53
CA ASP A 54 9.36 19.60 0.57
C ASP A 54 8.73 21.00 0.64
N ARG A 55 7.50 21.10 1.15
CA ARG A 55 6.73 22.35 1.31
C ARG A 55 6.28 22.51 2.77
N PRO A 56 7.12 23.07 3.65
CA PRO A 56 6.83 23.21 5.08
C PRO A 56 5.53 23.95 5.38
N GLU A 57 5.08 24.85 4.50
CA GLU A 57 3.81 25.56 4.59
C GLU A 57 2.59 24.62 4.55
N LEU A 58 2.76 23.37 4.08
CA LEU A 58 1.71 22.36 4.02
C LEU A 58 1.61 21.51 5.30
N ARG A 59 2.49 21.72 6.29
CA ARG A 59 2.56 20.87 7.49
C ARG A 59 1.21 20.71 8.17
N ASP A 60 0.50 21.81 8.37
CA ASP A 60 -0.75 21.85 9.15
C ASP A 60 -2.01 21.96 8.29
N VAL A 61 -1.90 21.81 6.97
CA VAL A 61 -3.05 21.87 6.04
C VAL A 61 -3.45 20.48 5.55
N PRO A 62 -4.73 20.25 5.23
CA PRO A 62 -5.17 19.03 4.55
C PRO A 62 -4.59 19.00 3.13
N VAL A 63 -3.89 17.91 2.80
CA VAL A 63 -3.22 17.70 1.51
C VAL A 63 -3.75 16.44 0.85
N ILE A 64 -4.10 16.55 -0.42
CA ILE A 64 -4.55 15.47 -1.28
C ILE A 64 -3.63 15.42 -2.51
N VAL A 65 -3.03 14.26 -2.76
CA VAL A 65 -2.31 13.98 -4.01
C VAL A 65 -3.24 13.17 -4.92
N GLY A 66 -3.54 13.68 -6.11
CA GLY A 66 -4.52 13.04 -7.00
C GLY A 66 -4.71 13.72 -8.35
N GLY A 67 -5.43 13.05 -9.25
CA GLY A 67 -5.66 13.52 -10.63
C GLY A 67 -6.78 14.57 -10.75
N ARG A 68 -6.62 15.60 -11.58
CA ARG A 68 -7.61 16.71 -11.70
C ARG A 68 -8.92 16.37 -12.42
N HIS A 69 -8.90 15.64 -13.53
CA HIS A 69 -10.09 15.37 -14.35
C HIS A 69 -10.44 13.88 -14.34
N ARG A 70 -11.61 13.53 -13.78
CA ARG A 70 -12.04 12.13 -13.52
C ARG A 70 -11.03 11.31 -12.70
N GLY A 71 -10.17 11.99 -11.93
CA GLY A 71 -9.14 11.35 -11.11
C GLY A 71 -9.66 10.88 -9.76
N VAL A 72 -8.82 10.08 -9.11
CA VAL A 72 -8.99 9.63 -7.73
C VAL A 72 -7.87 10.18 -6.85
N VAL A 73 -8.09 10.12 -5.53
CA VAL A 73 -7.05 10.36 -4.52
C VAL A 73 -6.02 9.24 -4.61
N ALA A 74 -4.78 9.57 -5.01
CA ALA A 74 -3.66 8.64 -4.96
C ALA A 74 -3.20 8.45 -3.50
N ALA A 75 -3.05 9.55 -2.77
CA ALA A 75 -2.79 9.55 -1.33
C ALA A 75 -3.31 10.85 -0.70
N CYS A 76 -3.55 10.84 0.60
CA CYS A 76 -3.89 12.04 1.36
C CYS A 76 -3.25 11.98 2.75
N CYS A 77 -2.94 13.15 3.31
CA CYS A 77 -2.36 13.24 4.65
C CYS A 77 -3.42 12.93 5.72
N TYR A 78 -2.96 12.59 6.93
CA TYR A 78 -3.85 12.29 8.06
C TYR A 78 -4.83 13.43 8.38
N ILE A 79 -4.43 14.69 8.20
CA ILE A 79 -5.34 15.84 8.38
C ILE A 79 -6.53 15.77 7.42
N ALA A 80 -6.32 15.38 6.16
CA ALA A 80 -7.41 15.21 5.19
C ALA A 80 -8.28 13.98 5.52
N ARG A 81 -7.70 12.91 6.08
CA ARG A 81 -8.44 11.71 6.51
C ARG A 81 -9.47 12.01 7.61
N ASN A 82 -9.19 12.98 8.48
CA ASN A 82 -10.16 13.42 9.50
C ASN A 82 -11.46 13.99 8.90
N TYR A 83 -11.44 14.42 7.64
CA TYR A 83 -12.62 14.88 6.90
C TYR A 83 -13.29 13.75 6.08
N GLY A 84 -12.85 12.51 6.24
CA GLY A 84 -13.39 11.36 5.49
C GLY A 84 -12.76 11.13 4.12
N VAL A 85 -11.67 11.84 3.78
CA VAL A 85 -10.93 11.59 2.53
C VAL A 85 -10.08 10.33 2.68
N HIS A 86 -10.08 9.47 1.66
CA HIS A 86 -9.24 8.26 1.64
C HIS A 86 -8.73 7.96 0.23
N SER A 87 -7.72 7.08 0.12
CA SER A 87 -7.19 6.64 -1.17
C SER A 87 -8.27 6.00 -2.04
N ALA A 88 -8.11 6.11 -3.36
CA ALA A 88 -9.07 5.72 -4.40
C ALA A 88 -10.42 6.45 -4.38
N MET A 89 -10.67 7.37 -3.44
CA MET A 89 -11.87 8.20 -3.44
C MET A 89 -11.91 9.08 -4.71
N PRO A 90 -13.06 9.20 -5.41
CA PRO A 90 -13.19 10.14 -6.51
C PRO A 90 -12.92 11.57 -6.04
N MET A 91 -12.12 12.33 -6.80
CA MET A 91 -11.68 13.66 -6.39
C MET A 91 -12.82 14.64 -6.12
N PHE A 92 -13.94 14.53 -6.84
CA PHE A 92 -15.11 15.37 -6.58
C PHE A 92 -15.74 15.09 -5.20
N GLN A 93 -15.72 13.84 -4.74
CA GLN A 93 -16.22 13.50 -3.41
C GLN A 93 -15.23 13.95 -2.35
N ALA A 94 -13.92 13.76 -2.59
CA ALA A 94 -12.87 14.19 -1.67
C ALA A 94 -12.90 15.72 -1.45
N LEU A 95 -13.06 16.50 -2.51
CA LEU A 95 -13.19 17.97 -2.44
C LEU A 95 -14.51 18.41 -1.82
N ARG A 96 -15.59 17.64 -1.98
CA ARG A 96 -16.84 17.92 -1.26
C ARG A 96 -16.70 17.66 0.24
N ALA A 97 -15.95 16.62 0.61
CA ALA A 97 -15.69 16.27 2.01
C ALA A 97 -14.69 17.22 2.69
N CYS A 98 -13.68 17.69 1.96
CA CYS A 98 -12.65 18.61 2.44
C CYS A 98 -12.42 19.76 1.44
N PRO A 99 -13.31 20.78 1.41
CA PRO A 99 -13.24 21.89 0.44
C PRO A 99 -11.97 22.74 0.54
N GLN A 100 -11.37 22.80 1.72
CA GLN A 100 -10.14 23.54 2.03
C GLN A 100 -8.85 22.76 1.72
N ALA A 101 -8.94 21.53 1.19
CA ALA A 101 -7.78 20.71 0.87
C ALA A 101 -6.91 21.32 -0.23
N THR A 102 -5.60 21.34 0.00
CA THR A 102 -4.61 21.60 -1.05
C THR A 102 -4.46 20.36 -1.92
N VAL A 103 -4.80 20.47 -3.21
CA VAL A 103 -4.65 19.39 -4.18
C VAL A 103 -3.35 19.55 -4.96
N ILE A 104 -2.52 18.50 -4.94
CA ILE A 104 -1.24 18.43 -5.64
C ILE A 104 -1.30 17.31 -6.67
N GLN A 105 -0.76 17.58 -7.87
CA GLN A 105 -0.63 16.54 -8.89
C GLN A 105 0.48 15.56 -8.53
N PRO A 106 0.32 14.25 -8.76
CA PRO A 106 1.39 13.28 -8.53
C PRO A 106 2.63 13.60 -9.37
N ASP A 107 3.79 13.57 -8.74
CA ASP A 107 5.11 13.57 -9.40
C ASP A 107 5.76 12.22 -9.12
N MET A 108 5.75 11.33 -10.11
CA MET A 108 6.22 9.95 -9.96
C MET A 108 7.75 9.81 -10.07
N ALA A 109 8.45 10.87 -10.51
CA ALA A 109 9.89 10.85 -10.68
C ALA A 109 10.65 11.28 -9.41
N LYS A 110 9.95 11.92 -8.47
CA LYS A 110 10.47 12.35 -7.17
C LYS A 110 10.64 11.17 -6.21
#